data_AF-A0A9W8ET39-F1
#
_entry.id   AF-A0A9W8ET39-F1
#
_cell.length_a   1.000
_cell.length_b   1.000
_cell.length_c   1.000
_cell.angle_alpha   90.00
_cell.angle_beta   90.00
_cell.angle_gamma   90.00
#
_symmetry.space_group_name_H-M   'P 1'
#
loop_
_entity.id
_entity.type
_entity.pdbx_description
1 polymer ?
#
loop_
_entity_poly.entity_id
_entity_poly.type
_entity_poly.pdbx_seq_one_letter_code
_entity_poly.pdbx_strand_id
1 'polypeptide(L)'
;MYKGGLHPGKAGQHIQDGGCSIGWGHKEVNVREYQVLCGDASKLRWVKQEGALSVQGFKPVDAGHEETGEPLYVAKAMYDGSQQLGKCAPHIKKGMAFAYGHKERTTDEYMVLAHAYMEFLLRTQQECTRAPTRAQVMIVYRGILKNARMFFDDTTREFIQTYAKQKFRTNLHDSDVGRARKKLTQSTTALHLLERANKGVFTDVISVLEYGYGRKGPRKPIMLEATVGIGRREQVFGTLHEVEKYRPAFFALASYQLGRDKLTVSSEALKSTNPLNIAKAQDAHWARIQHRLLPPIDASTMTMLEDRANTGTIVSAARLACSDAHTMELVEEWERVWIKVPEARSVRRYYRRLLESVVRMDVTTRMVDNPGKYEGNMARRSAIDTPKPDLIPERIYAFVESSMAGHTQPSHANSVDCAGLD
;
A
#
# COMPACT_ATOMS: atom_id res chain seq x y z
N MET A 1 0.70 27.61 -44.57
CA MET A 1 1.62 28.75 -44.35
C MET A 1 1.23 29.87 -45.31
N TYR A 2 1.23 31.13 -44.88
CA TYR A 2 0.89 32.27 -45.73
C TYR A 2 1.59 33.53 -45.22
N LYS A 3 2.26 34.28 -46.10
CA LYS A 3 2.96 35.55 -45.78
C LYS A 3 3.84 35.48 -44.51
N GLY A 4 4.70 34.46 -44.42
CA GLY A 4 5.63 34.31 -43.28
C GLY A 4 5.01 33.74 -42.00
N GLY A 5 3.68 33.60 -41.93
CA GLY A 5 2.95 33.02 -40.79
C GLY A 5 2.40 31.61 -41.04
N LEU A 6 2.15 30.89 -39.95
CA LEU A 6 1.38 29.65 -39.93
C LEU A 6 0.00 29.95 -39.31
N HIS A 7 -1.03 30.02 -40.15
CA HIS A 7 -2.38 30.41 -39.71
C HIS A 7 -3.33 29.20 -39.70
N PRO A 8 -4.11 29.01 -38.61
CA PRO A 8 -5.18 28.04 -38.61
C PRO A 8 -6.42 28.57 -39.35
N GLY A 9 -7.22 27.65 -39.87
CA GLY A 9 -8.42 27.95 -40.64
C GLY A 9 -9.32 26.74 -40.79
N LYS A 10 -10.24 26.80 -41.75
CA LYS A 10 -11.21 25.75 -42.04
C LYS A 10 -10.87 25.06 -43.35
N ALA A 11 -10.89 23.73 -43.36
CA ALA A 11 -10.71 22.92 -44.56
C ALA A 11 -11.93 22.02 -44.76
N GLY A 12 -12.35 21.82 -46.00
CA GLY A 12 -13.50 20.98 -46.33
C GLY A 12 -13.65 20.81 -47.83
N GLN A 13 -14.23 19.68 -48.25
CA GLN A 13 -14.45 19.37 -49.67
C GLN A 13 -15.34 20.41 -50.39
N HIS A 14 -16.19 21.12 -49.64
CA HIS A 14 -17.08 22.17 -50.14
C HIS A 14 -16.42 23.55 -50.21
N ILE A 15 -15.18 23.69 -49.74
CA ILE A 15 -14.42 24.94 -49.78
C ILE A 15 -13.61 24.95 -51.07
N GLN A 16 -13.85 25.93 -51.96
CA GLN A 16 -13.28 26.11 -53.30
C GLN A 16 -12.11 25.15 -53.65
N ASP A 17 -12.42 24.14 -54.46
CA ASP A 17 -11.51 23.08 -54.95
C ASP A 17 -10.81 22.23 -53.86
N GLY A 18 -11.45 22.04 -52.70
CA GLY A 18 -10.91 21.22 -51.60
C GLY A 18 -9.77 21.89 -50.82
N GLY A 19 -9.73 23.22 -50.80
CA GLY A 19 -8.69 24.01 -50.13
C GLY A 19 -8.94 24.25 -48.63
N CYS A 20 -8.01 24.99 -48.02
CA CYS A 20 -8.12 25.54 -46.67
C CYS A 20 -8.33 27.06 -46.73
N SER A 21 -9.37 27.55 -46.07
CA SER A 21 -9.70 28.97 -45.95
C SER A 21 -9.16 29.52 -44.62
N ILE A 22 -8.36 30.58 -44.72
CA ILE A 22 -7.77 31.30 -43.58
C ILE A 22 -8.17 32.78 -43.59
N GLY A 23 -8.27 33.39 -42.42
CA GLY A 23 -8.41 34.85 -42.27
C GLY A 23 -7.05 35.51 -42.23
N TRP A 24 -6.81 36.47 -43.14
CA TRP A 24 -5.59 37.28 -43.15
C TRP A 24 -5.82 38.66 -43.77
N GLY A 25 -5.35 39.72 -43.10
CA GLY A 25 -5.38 41.09 -43.63
C GLY A 25 -6.78 41.57 -44.02
N HIS A 26 -7.79 41.23 -43.21
CA HIS A 26 -9.21 41.54 -43.45
C HIS A 26 -9.87 40.78 -44.61
N LYS A 27 -9.15 39.83 -45.23
CA LYS A 27 -9.64 39.03 -46.36
C LYS A 27 -9.65 37.54 -46.01
N GLU A 28 -10.55 36.82 -46.66
CA GLU A 28 -10.50 35.36 -46.71
C GLU A 28 -9.52 34.95 -47.81
N VAL A 29 -8.57 34.10 -47.46
CA VAL A 29 -7.54 33.58 -48.37
C VAL A 29 -7.66 32.07 -48.44
N ASN A 30 -7.77 31.54 -49.65
CA ASN A 30 -7.77 30.11 -49.91
C ASN A 30 -6.35 29.62 -50.21
N VAL A 31 -5.91 28.58 -49.50
CA VAL A 31 -4.60 27.96 -49.63
C VAL A 31 -4.78 26.49 -49.99
N ARG A 32 -4.05 26.02 -51.00
CA ARG A 32 -4.13 24.62 -51.49
C ARG A 32 -3.29 23.65 -50.66
N GLU A 33 -2.17 24.11 -50.12
CA GLU A 33 -1.29 23.31 -49.26
C GLU A 33 -1.52 23.64 -47.78
N TYR A 34 -2.00 22.65 -47.03
CA TYR A 34 -2.33 22.80 -45.62
C TYR A 34 -2.14 21.49 -44.85
N GLN A 35 -2.17 21.60 -43.53
CA GLN A 35 -2.14 20.48 -42.60
C GLN A 35 -3.46 20.42 -41.83
N VAL A 36 -3.94 19.22 -41.53
CA VAL A 36 -5.16 19.00 -40.74
C VAL A 36 -4.76 18.60 -39.33
N LEU A 37 -5.34 19.25 -38.32
CA LEU A 37 -5.17 18.87 -36.93
C LEU A 37 -5.88 17.53 -36.68
N CYS A 38 -5.09 16.47 -36.49
CA CYS A 38 -5.56 15.13 -36.17
C CYS A 38 -5.12 14.74 -34.75
N GLY A 39 -5.96 14.02 -34.01
CA GLY A 39 -5.59 13.55 -32.68
C GLY A 39 -6.74 12.93 -31.89
N ASP A 40 -6.40 12.44 -30.70
CA ASP A 40 -7.35 11.87 -29.76
C ASP A 40 -8.18 12.98 -29.10
N ALA A 41 -9.44 13.12 -29.53
CA ALA A 41 -10.37 14.12 -29.04
C ALA A 41 -10.63 14.00 -27.53
N SER A 42 -10.44 12.83 -26.90
CA SER A 42 -10.66 12.65 -25.47
C SER A 42 -9.66 13.44 -24.60
N LYS A 43 -8.53 13.87 -25.18
CA LYS A 43 -7.48 14.65 -24.51
C LYS A 43 -7.67 16.16 -24.65
N LEU A 44 -8.71 16.60 -25.35
CA LEU A 44 -8.96 17.99 -25.69
C LEU A 44 -10.34 18.41 -25.20
N ARG A 45 -10.52 19.72 -25.01
CA ARG A 45 -11.81 20.33 -24.68
C ARG A 45 -11.92 21.73 -25.24
N TRP A 46 -13.14 22.20 -25.38
CA TRP A 46 -13.45 23.58 -25.74
C TRP A 46 -13.67 24.41 -24.47
N VAL A 47 -12.94 25.51 -24.33
CA VAL A 47 -13.06 26.44 -23.19
C VAL A 47 -13.69 27.73 -23.69
N LYS A 48 -14.79 28.17 -23.08
CA LYS A 48 -15.46 29.44 -23.43
C LYS A 48 -14.54 30.62 -23.10
N GLN A 49 -14.47 31.59 -24.00
CA GLN A 49 -13.74 32.85 -23.84
C GLN A 49 -14.58 34.01 -24.37
N GLU A 50 -14.33 35.19 -23.83
CA GLU A 50 -14.96 36.44 -24.23
C GLU A 50 -13.89 37.53 -24.34
N GLY A 51 -13.88 38.27 -25.45
CA GLY A 51 -12.86 39.28 -25.72
C GLY A 51 -11.46 38.68 -25.96
N ALA A 52 -10.41 39.44 -25.67
CA ALA A 52 -9.03 38.97 -25.88
C ALA A 52 -8.74 37.69 -25.09
N LEU A 53 -8.00 36.74 -25.70
CA LEU A 53 -7.72 35.44 -25.07
C LEU A 53 -6.97 35.61 -23.74
N SER A 54 -7.53 35.06 -22.66
CA SER A 54 -6.89 34.98 -21.35
C SER A 54 -6.44 33.54 -21.07
N VAL A 55 -5.13 33.31 -21.08
CA VAL A 55 -4.53 31.98 -20.88
C VAL A 55 -4.34 31.69 -19.38
N GLN A 56 -5.43 31.75 -18.61
CA GLN A 56 -5.43 31.42 -17.19
C GLN A 56 -6.22 30.11 -16.95
N GLY A 57 -5.60 29.14 -16.30
CA GLY A 57 -6.26 27.90 -15.87
C GLY A 57 -6.40 26.79 -16.92
N PHE A 58 -5.86 26.98 -18.14
CA PHE A 58 -5.81 25.93 -19.17
C PHE A 58 -4.64 26.15 -20.13
N LYS A 59 -4.27 25.09 -20.88
CA LYS A 59 -3.25 25.16 -21.93
C LYS A 59 -3.92 25.07 -23.31
N PRO A 60 -3.99 26.17 -24.08
CA PRO A 60 -4.55 26.14 -25.43
C PRO A 60 -3.67 25.30 -26.38
N VAL A 61 -4.29 24.78 -27.44
CA VAL A 61 -3.60 24.03 -28.49
C VAL A 61 -2.93 25.01 -29.45
N ASP A 62 -1.61 24.93 -29.55
CA ASP A 62 -0.81 25.70 -30.51
C ASP A 62 -1.23 25.38 -31.94
N ALA A 63 -1.54 26.41 -32.71
CA ALA A 63 -2.09 26.30 -34.06
C ALA A 63 -1.24 27.02 -35.12
N GLY A 64 -0.15 27.64 -34.69
CA GLY A 64 0.82 28.34 -35.53
C GLY A 64 1.23 29.67 -34.94
N HIS A 65 1.66 30.60 -35.80
CA HIS A 65 2.18 31.90 -35.40
C HIS A 65 2.00 32.94 -36.50
N GLU A 66 1.94 34.21 -36.13
CA GLU A 66 2.04 35.35 -37.04
C GLU A 66 3.48 35.48 -37.61
N GLU A 67 3.69 36.35 -38.60
CA GLU A 67 5.03 36.64 -39.16
C GLU A 67 6.02 37.14 -38.09
N THR A 68 5.50 37.86 -37.08
CA THR A 68 6.26 38.36 -35.92
C THR A 68 6.70 37.25 -34.96
N GLY A 69 6.24 36.02 -35.15
CA GLY A 69 6.47 34.89 -34.24
C GLY A 69 5.46 34.79 -33.09
N GLU A 70 4.48 35.70 -33.02
CA GLU A 70 3.45 35.65 -31.97
C GLU A 70 2.52 34.42 -32.16
N PRO A 71 2.20 33.69 -31.09
CA PRO A 71 1.47 32.42 -31.20
C PRO A 71 0.00 32.62 -31.56
N LEU A 72 -0.54 31.65 -32.31
CA LEU A 72 -1.96 31.54 -32.66
C LEU A 72 -2.53 30.22 -32.14
N TYR A 73 -3.77 30.26 -31.65
CA TYR A 73 -4.46 29.11 -31.09
C TYR A 73 -5.76 28.80 -31.85
N VAL A 74 -6.19 27.54 -31.79
CA VAL A 74 -7.43 27.09 -32.45
C VAL A 74 -8.66 27.63 -31.72
N ALA A 75 -9.53 28.31 -32.46
CA ALA A 75 -10.80 28.83 -31.94
C ALA A 75 -11.99 28.40 -32.80
N LYS A 76 -13.17 28.35 -32.18
CA LYS A 76 -14.45 28.17 -32.87
C LYS A 76 -15.54 29.09 -32.30
N ALA A 77 -16.47 29.50 -33.15
CA ALA A 77 -17.64 30.29 -32.75
C ALA A 77 -18.83 29.96 -33.65
N MET A 78 -20.05 30.25 -33.17
CA MET A 78 -21.24 30.22 -34.02
C MET A 78 -21.38 31.55 -34.74
N TYR A 79 -21.55 31.52 -36.05
CA TYR A 79 -21.77 32.70 -36.87
C TYR A 79 -22.69 32.36 -38.04
N ASP A 80 -23.74 33.17 -38.23
CA ASP A 80 -24.71 33.02 -39.33
C ASP A 80 -25.25 31.58 -39.46
N GLY A 81 -25.72 31.03 -38.34
CA GLY A 81 -26.30 29.68 -38.28
C GLY A 81 -25.33 28.51 -38.39
N SER A 82 -24.01 28.74 -38.50
CA SER A 82 -23.01 27.69 -38.69
C SER A 82 -21.80 27.83 -37.76
N GLN A 83 -21.11 26.72 -37.49
CA GLN A 83 -19.90 26.73 -36.67
C GLN A 83 -18.69 27.12 -37.52
N GLN A 84 -18.09 28.25 -37.22
CA GLN A 84 -16.87 28.74 -37.88
C GLN A 84 -15.63 28.37 -37.06
N LEU A 85 -14.55 28.05 -37.75
CA LEU A 85 -13.22 27.79 -37.18
C LEU A 85 -12.27 28.92 -37.56
N GLY A 86 -11.34 29.24 -36.68
CA GLY A 86 -10.38 30.32 -36.89
C GLY A 86 -9.30 30.39 -35.84
N LYS A 87 -8.73 31.59 -35.69
CA LYS A 87 -7.59 31.88 -34.81
C LYS A 87 -7.99 32.77 -33.65
N CYS A 88 -7.39 32.56 -32.49
CA CYS A 88 -7.41 33.48 -31.36
C CYS A 88 -6.01 33.59 -30.76
N ALA A 89 -5.72 34.72 -30.12
CA ALA A 89 -4.47 34.95 -29.40
C ALA A 89 -4.60 36.16 -28.45
N PRO A 90 -3.73 36.31 -27.44
CA PRO A 90 -3.79 37.45 -26.51
C PRO A 90 -3.58 38.82 -27.18
N HIS A 91 -2.90 38.85 -28.33
CA HIS A 91 -2.71 40.05 -29.14
C HIS A 91 -3.94 40.38 -30.03
N ILE A 92 -4.83 39.41 -30.29
CA ILE A 92 -6.08 39.63 -31.05
C ILE A 92 -7.15 40.18 -30.09
N LYS A 93 -7.26 41.52 -30.03
CA LYS A 93 -8.13 42.20 -29.05
C LYS A 93 -9.63 41.97 -29.25
N LYS A 94 -10.05 41.64 -30.47
CA LYS A 94 -11.45 41.37 -30.83
C LYS A 94 -11.85 39.89 -30.65
N GLY A 95 -11.06 39.11 -29.90
CA GLY A 95 -11.32 37.70 -29.61
C GLY A 95 -10.87 36.76 -30.72
N MET A 96 -11.83 36.09 -31.35
CA MET A 96 -11.58 35.15 -32.43
C MET A 96 -11.68 35.84 -33.80
N ALA A 97 -10.73 35.58 -34.69
CA ALA A 97 -10.76 35.95 -36.09
C ALA A 97 -10.98 34.71 -36.98
N PHE A 98 -11.85 34.80 -37.99
CA PHE A 98 -12.19 33.69 -38.87
C PHE A 98 -12.58 34.17 -40.27
N ALA A 99 -12.47 33.28 -41.26
CA ALA A 99 -12.85 33.57 -42.64
C ALA A 99 -14.32 33.21 -42.91
N TYR A 100 -15.10 34.16 -43.42
CA TYR A 100 -16.49 33.96 -43.84
C TYR A 100 -16.95 35.00 -44.87
N GLY A 101 -17.56 34.53 -45.96
CA GLY A 101 -18.15 35.40 -46.99
C GLY A 101 -17.12 36.28 -47.69
N HIS A 102 -15.95 35.72 -48.02
CA HIS A 102 -14.80 36.39 -48.65
C HIS A 102 -14.10 37.45 -47.78
N LYS A 103 -14.43 37.52 -46.49
CA LYS A 103 -13.87 38.49 -45.53
C LYS A 103 -13.37 37.78 -44.28
N GLU A 104 -12.34 38.36 -43.66
CA GLU A 104 -11.99 38.01 -42.29
C GLU A 104 -12.92 38.77 -41.35
N ARG A 105 -13.61 38.02 -40.49
CA ARG A 105 -14.54 38.51 -39.48
C ARG A 105 -13.96 38.26 -38.11
N THR A 106 -14.46 39.01 -37.11
CA THR A 106 -14.06 38.86 -35.71
C THR A 106 -15.29 38.72 -34.82
N THR A 107 -15.17 37.95 -33.75
CA THR A 107 -16.20 37.82 -32.70
C THR A 107 -15.54 37.73 -31.33
N ASP A 108 -16.15 38.41 -30.36
CA ASP A 108 -15.71 38.44 -28.97
C ASP A 108 -16.10 37.16 -28.21
N GLU A 109 -17.25 36.58 -28.48
CA GLU A 109 -17.68 35.29 -27.91
C GLU A 109 -17.20 34.10 -28.73
N TYR A 110 -16.38 33.23 -28.14
CA TYR A 110 -15.85 32.05 -28.83
C TYR A 110 -15.44 30.94 -27.83
N MET A 111 -14.99 29.82 -28.39
CA MET A 111 -14.37 28.73 -27.65
C MET A 111 -12.95 28.49 -28.16
N VAL A 112 -12.00 28.35 -27.25
CA VAL A 112 -10.61 27.97 -27.56
C VAL A 112 -10.40 26.48 -27.29
N LEU A 113 -9.67 25.79 -28.17
CA LEU A 113 -9.32 24.39 -27.97
C LEU A 113 -8.16 24.28 -26.98
N ALA A 114 -8.29 23.44 -25.96
CA ALA A 114 -7.31 23.30 -24.89
C ALA A 114 -7.06 21.84 -24.50
N HIS A 115 -5.89 21.56 -23.95
CA HIS A 115 -5.55 20.26 -23.37
C HIS A 115 -6.33 19.99 -22.07
N ALA A 116 -6.99 18.84 -21.98
CA ALA A 116 -7.80 18.45 -20.82
C ALA A 116 -6.98 18.05 -19.57
N TYR A 117 -5.70 17.71 -19.73
CA TYR A 117 -4.87 17.10 -18.67
C TYR A 117 -4.50 18.06 -17.50
N MET A 118 -4.47 19.38 -17.73
CA MET A 118 -4.01 20.32 -16.70
C MET A 118 -4.98 20.50 -15.53
N GLU A 119 -6.29 20.40 -15.77
CA GLU A 119 -7.28 20.45 -14.68
C GLU A 119 -7.25 19.19 -13.81
N PHE A 120 -6.99 18.03 -14.42
CA PHE A 120 -6.82 16.77 -13.70
C PHE A 120 -5.61 16.84 -12.76
N LEU A 121 -4.49 17.42 -13.21
CA LEU A 121 -3.29 17.59 -12.38
C LEU A 121 -3.52 18.55 -11.20
N LEU A 122 -4.22 19.65 -11.41
CA LEU A 122 -4.51 20.62 -10.34
C LEU A 122 -5.49 20.05 -9.29
N ARG A 123 -6.52 19.29 -9.72
CA ARG A 123 -7.42 18.57 -8.81
C ARG A 123 -6.69 17.51 -7.99
N THR A 124 -5.84 16.71 -8.64
CA THR A 124 -5.09 15.64 -7.96
C THR A 124 -4.07 16.20 -6.96
N GLN A 125 -3.46 17.36 -7.23
CA GLN A 125 -2.62 18.05 -6.25
C GLN A 125 -3.41 18.55 -5.04
N GLN A 126 -4.60 19.14 -5.23
CA GLN A 126 -5.47 19.58 -4.12
C GLN A 126 -6.04 18.42 -3.30
N GLU A 127 -6.36 17.29 -3.92
CA GLU A 127 -6.80 16.08 -3.19
C GLU A 127 -5.64 15.44 -2.43
N CYS A 128 -4.40 15.61 -2.90
CA CYS A 128 -3.24 15.03 -2.24
C CYS A 128 -2.81 15.71 -0.93
N THR A 129 -3.27 16.94 -0.67
CA THR A 129 -2.97 17.70 0.54
C THR A 129 -3.99 17.52 1.67
N ARG A 130 -5.10 16.81 1.43
CA ARG A 130 -6.17 16.63 2.42
C ARG A 130 -6.00 15.36 3.24
N ALA A 131 -6.28 15.47 4.54
CA ALA A 131 -6.33 14.33 5.44
C ALA A 131 -7.45 13.35 5.04
N PRO A 132 -7.27 12.03 5.24
CA PRO A 132 -8.34 11.08 5.06
C PRO A 132 -9.52 11.40 5.99
N THR A 133 -10.73 11.32 5.47
CA THR A 133 -11.94 11.56 6.27
C THR A 133 -12.22 10.39 7.21
N ARG A 134 -12.90 10.66 8.33
CA ARG A 134 -13.36 9.61 9.27
C ARG A 134 -14.18 8.53 8.55
N ALA A 135 -15.03 8.92 7.59
CA ALA A 135 -15.84 7.98 6.82
C ALA A 135 -14.97 7.00 6.01
N GLN A 136 -13.96 7.49 5.29
CA GLN A 136 -13.02 6.66 4.53
C GLN A 136 -12.28 5.67 5.44
N VAL A 137 -11.81 6.14 6.60
CA VAL A 137 -11.11 5.30 7.59
C VAL A 137 -12.04 4.22 8.15
N MET A 138 -13.30 4.58 8.48
CA MET A 138 -14.27 3.65 9.05
C MET A 138 -14.71 2.56 8.08
N ILE A 139 -14.82 2.85 6.77
CA ILE A 139 -15.10 1.85 5.74
C ILE A 139 -14.03 0.76 5.75
N VAL A 140 -12.75 1.16 5.73
CA VAL A 140 -11.62 0.21 5.72
C VAL A 140 -11.55 -0.54 7.04
N TYR A 141 -11.70 0.14 8.18
CA TYR A 141 -11.67 -0.49 9.50
C TYR A 141 -12.77 -1.55 9.67
N ARG A 142 -14.02 -1.21 9.36
CA ARG A 142 -15.15 -2.14 9.43
C ARG A 142 -14.98 -3.29 8.44
N GLY A 143 -14.48 -3.00 7.23
CA GLY A 143 -14.15 -4.00 6.22
C GLY A 143 -13.13 -5.02 6.73
N ILE A 144 -12.06 -4.56 7.39
CA ILE A 144 -11.03 -5.45 7.97
C ILE A 144 -11.63 -6.32 9.06
N LEU A 145 -12.39 -5.75 10.01
CA LEU A 145 -12.98 -6.53 11.10
C LEU A 145 -13.98 -7.57 10.59
N LYS A 146 -14.82 -7.20 9.62
CA LYS A 146 -15.77 -8.11 8.98
C LYS A 146 -15.04 -9.25 8.28
N ASN A 147 -14.07 -8.95 7.42
CA ASN A 147 -13.35 -9.98 6.68
C ASN A 147 -12.46 -10.85 7.58
N ALA A 148 -11.88 -10.29 8.64
CA ALA A 148 -11.15 -11.05 9.64
C ALA A 148 -12.07 -12.07 10.33
N ARG A 149 -13.28 -11.65 10.74
CA ARG A 149 -14.29 -12.54 11.35
C ARG A 149 -14.64 -13.72 10.44
N MET A 150 -14.69 -13.49 9.13
CA MET A 150 -15.03 -14.52 8.15
C MET A 150 -13.90 -15.50 7.84
N PHE A 151 -12.65 -15.16 8.18
CA PHE A 151 -11.50 -16.00 7.90
C PHE A 151 -11.55 -17.27 8.75
N PHE A 152 -11.30 -18.43 8.14
CA PHE A 152 -11.56 -19.74 8.75
C PHE A 152 -10.68 -20.09 9.94
N ASP A 153 -9.48 -19.52 10.05
CA ASP A 153 -8.53 -19.84 11.11
C ASP A 153 -8.70 -18.90 12.30
N ASP A 154 -9.00 -19.45 13.47
CA ASP A 154 -9.29 -18.67 14.68
C ASP A 154 -8.08 -17.87 15.17
N THR A 155 -6.91 -18.50 15.24
CA THR A 155 -5.66 -17.85 15.70
C THR A 155 -5.35 -16.62 14.85
N THR A 156 -5.51 -16.74 13.54
CA THR A 156 -5.28 -15.64 12.59
C THR A 156 -6.38 -14.59 12.69
N ARG A 157 -7.66 -15.01 12.79
CA ARG A 157 -8.81 -14.13 12.96
C ARG A 157 -8.64 -13.23 14.19
N GLU A 158 -8.32 -13.82 15.33
CA GLU A 158 -8.18 -13.12 16.61
C GLU A 158 -7.00 -12.14 16.57
N PHE A 159 -5.86 -12.58 16.03
CA PHE A 159 -4.70 -11.73 15.82
C PHE A 159 -5.04 -10.49 14.97
N ILE A 160 -5.68 -10.68 13.81
CA ILE A 160 -6.01 -9.55 12.90
C ILE A 160 -6.96 -8.58 13.58
N GLN A 161 -7.99 -9.07 14.27
CA GLN A 161 -8.95 -8.20 14.96
C GLN A 161 -8.27 -7.37 16.05
N THR A 162 -7.48 -8.01 16.92
CA THR A 162 -6.77 -7.33 18.01
C THR A 162 -5.76 -6.33 17.46
N TYR A 163 -5.00 -6.71 16.45
CA TYR A 163 -4.02 -5.84 15.80
C TYR A 163 -4.68 -4.63 15.12
N ALA A 164 -5.77 -4.84 14.38
CA ALA A 164 -6.50 -3.77 13.72
C ALA A 164 -7.08 -2.78 14.75
N LYS A 165 -7.77 -3.27 15.80
CA LYS A 165 -8.30 -2.44 16.90
C LYS A 165 -7.20 -1.58 17.52
N GLN A 166 -6.09 -2.20 17.90
CA GLN A 166 -4.95 -1.48 18.49
C GLN A 166 -4.37 -0.45 17.53
N LYS A 167 -4.14 -0.82 16.27
CA LYS A 167 -3.52 0.07 15.29
C LYS A 167 -4.37 1.28 14.95
N PHE A 168 -5.65 1.09 14.67
CA PHE A 168 -6.54 2.22 14.40
C PHE A 168 -6.69 3.12 15.63
N ARG A 169 -6.75 2.55 16.85
CA ARG A 169 -6.77 3.34 18.10
C ARG A 169 -5.52 4.19 18.27
N THR A 170 -4.33 3.61 18.09
CA THR A 170 -3.04 4.34 18.24
C THR A 170 -2.83 5.43 17.19
N ASN A 171 -3.51 5.36 16.05
CA ASN A 171 -3.38 6.32 14.96
C ASN A 171 -4.55 7.31 14.88
N LEU A 172 -5.46 7.31 15.86
CA LEU A 172 -6.67 8.15 15.84
C LEU A 172 -6.33 9.65 15.78
N HIS A 173 -5.22 10.05 16.40
CA HIS A 173 -4.78 11.43 16.54
C HIS A 173 -3.53 11.76 15.71
N ASP A 174 -3.28 11.02 14.62
CA ASP A 174 -2.14 11.31 13.73
C ASP A 174 -2.38 12.61 12.95
N SER A 175 -1.58 13.63 13.24
CA SER A 175 -1.70 14.97 12.62
C SER A 175 -0.99 15.07 11.27
N ASP A 176 -0.16 14.10 10.91
CA ASP A 176 0.60 14.08 9.66
C ASP A 176 -0.25 13.50 8.51
N VAL A 177 -0.68 14.37 7.59
CA VAL A 177 -1.55 14.02 6.47
C VAL A 177 -0.93 12.95 5.57
N GLY A 178 0.35 13.06 5.25
CA GLY A 178 1.06 12.12 4.38
C GLY A 178 1.14 10.74 5.01
N ARG A 179 1.45 10.70 6.31
CA ARG A 179 1.49 9.48 7.12
C ARG A 179 0.12 8.83 7.27
N ALA A 180 -0.92 9.61 7.53
CA ALA A 180 -2.30 9.13 7.63
C ALA A 180 -2.77 8.48 6.31
N ARG A 181 -2.49 9.12 5.16
CA ARG A 181 -2.80 8.54 3.84
C ARG A 181 -2.04 7.24 3.60
N LYS A 182 -0.73 7.21 3.87
CA LYS A 182 0.07 5.99 3.71
C LYS A 182 -0.47 4.83 4.56
N LYS A 183 -0.87 5.10 5.81
CA LYS A 183 -1.48 4.11 6.70
C LYS A 183 -2.84 3.63 6.18
N LEU A 184 -3.68 4.54 5.66
CA LEU A 184 -4.95 4.16 5.07
C LEU A 184 -4.74 3.27 3.83
N THR A 185 -3.84 3.63 2.92
CA THR A 185 -3.49 2.80 1.74
C THR A 185 -3.00 1.42 2.16
N GLN A 186 -2.11 1.33 3.16
CA GLN A 186 -1.65 0.05 3.70
C GLN A 186 -2.80 -0.79 4.27
N SER A 187 -3.74 -0.14 4.95
CA SER A 187 -4.93 -0.78 5.53
C SER A 187 -5.89 -1.28 4.44
N THR A 188 -6.08 -0.50 3.36
CA THR A 188 -6.87 -0.92 2.19
C THR A 188 -6.23 -2.11 1.49
N THR A 189 -4.91 -2.13 1.32
CA THR A 189 -4.21 -3.30 0.77
C THR A 189 -4.40 -4.53 1.65
N ALA A 190 -4.36 -4.38 2.98
CA ALA A 190 -4.63 -5.47 3.91
C ALA A 190 -6.08 -5.97 3.82
N LEU A 191 -7.05 -5.06 3.65
CA LEU A 191 -8.45 -5.43 3.41
C LEU A 191 -8.60 -6.25 2.12
N HIS A 192 -8.05 -5.79 1.00
CA HIS A 192 -8.12 -6.53 -0.26
C HIS A 192 -7.43 -7.90 -0.18
N LEU A 193 -6.30 -8.00 0.54
CA LEU A 193 -5.64 -9.29 0.81
C LEU A 193 -6.61 -10.25 1.53
N LEU A 194 -7.29 -9.79 2.59
CA LEU A 194 -8.25 -10.60 3.33
C LEU A 194 -9.47 -10.99 2.50
N GLU A 195 -9.98 -10.09 1.68
CA GLU A 195 -11.10 -10.38 0.78
C GLU A 195 -10.76 -11.46 -0.24
N ARG A 196 -9.56 -11.40 -0.83
CA ARG A 196 -9.09 -12.43 -1.78
C ARG A 196 -8.81 -13.75 -1.07
N ALA A 197 -8.24 -13.72 0.14
CA ALA A 197 -8.06 -14.91 0.95
C ALA A 197 -9.40 -15.58 1.29
N ASN A 198 -10.41 -14.80 1.68
CA ASN A 198 -11.78 -15.28 1.94
C ASN A 198 -12.52 -15.77 0.68
N LYS A 199 -12.01 -15.46 -0.52
CA LYS A 199 -12.45 -16.04 -1.80
C LYS A 199 -11.70 -17.32 -2.17
N GLY A 200 -10.77 -17.78 -1.32
CA GLY A 200 -9.99 -19.01 -1.52
C GLY A 200 -8.73 -18.84 -2.37
N VAL A 201 -8.28 -17.61 -2.65
CA VAL A 201 -7.05 -17.37 -3.41
C VAL A 201 -5.85 -17.93 -2.63
N PHE A 202 -5.24 -18.99 -3.16
CA PHE A 202 -4.28 -19.81 -2.42
C PHE A 202 -3.11 -19.01 -1.82
N THR A 203 -2.45 -18.17 -2.61
CA THR A 203 -1.30 -17.38 -2.16
C THR A 203 -1.66 -16.38 -1.06
N ASP A 204 -2.87 -15.82 -1.13
CA ASP A 204 -3.36 -14.85 -0.16
C ASP A 204 -3.76 -15.53 1.15
N VAL A 205 -4.39 -16.70 1.09
CA VAL A 205 -4.68 -17.53 2.28
C VAL A 205 -3.40 -17.87 3.02
N ILE A 206 -2.37 -18.36 2.32
CA ILE A 206 -1.06 -18.65 2.93
C ILE A 206 -0.47 -17.40 3.54
N SER A 207 -0.49 -16.28 2.83
CA SER A 207 0.06 -15.01 3.34
C SER A 207 -0.64 -14.59 4.63
N VAL A 208 -1.98 -14.68 4.68
CA VAL A 208 -2.77 -14.33 5.87
C VAL A 208 -2.45 -15.26 7.04
N LEU A 209 -2.34 -16.58 6.82
CA LEU A 209 -1.89 -17.53 7.85
C LEU A 209 -0.47 -17.21 8.34
N GLU A 210 0.46 -16.89 7.44
CA GLU A 210 1.84 -16.50 7.79
C GLU A 210 1.87 -15.22 8.66
N TYR A 211 0.96 -14.26 8.44
CA TYR A 211 0.77 -13.13 9.35
C TYR A 211 0.23 -13.59 10.70
N GLY A 212 -0.81 -14.44 10.70
CA GLY A 212 -1.45 -14.99 11.89
C GLY A 212 -0.48 -15.72 12.82
N TYR A 213 0.33 -16.62 12.27
CA TYR A 213 1.33 -17.42 12.99
C TYR A 213 2.71 -16.74 13.10
N GLY A 214 2.80 -15.44 12.81
CA GLY A 214 4.00 -14.63 13.00
C GLY A 214 5.21 -15.06 12.18
N ARG A 215 5.00 -15.71 11.03
CA ARG A 215 6.04 -15.94 10.02
C ARG A 215 6.39 -14.65 9.30
N LYS A 216 5.40 -13.77 9.15
CA LYS A 216 5.49 -12.46 8.49
C LYS A 216 4.89 -11.36 9.35
N GLY A 217 5.25 -10.12 8.99
CA GLY A 217 4.58 -8.94 9.51
C GLY A 217 4.88 -8.60 10.96
N PRO A 218 3.94 -7.94 11.65
CA PRO A 218 4.19 -7.31 12.94
C PRO A 218 4.26 -8.28 14.11
N ARG A 219 3.71 -9.50 13.99
CA ARG A 219 3.78 -10.54 15.03
C ARG A 219 5.16 -11.21 15.08
N LYS A 220 5.85 -11.30 13.94
CA LYS A 220 7.19 -11.90 13.81
C LYS A 220 8.22 -11.35 14.83
N PRO A 221 8.49 -10.03 14.90
CA PRO A 221 9.46 -9.51 15.86
C PRO A 221 9.04 -9.73 17.31
N ILE A 222 7.74 -9.67 17.61
CA ILE A 222 7.22 -9.91 18.97
C ILE A 222 7.48 -11.36 19.40
N MET A 223 7.27 -12.32 18.49
CA MET A 223 7.55 -13.73 18.77
C MET A 223 9.05 -14.01 18.87
N LEU A 224 9.89 -13.36 18.05
CA LEU A 224 11.35 -13.48 18.18
C LEU A 224 11.84 -12.90 19.50
N GLU A 225 11.27 -11.78 19.95
CA GLU A 225 11.56 -11.20 21.25
C GLU A 225 11.22 -12.16 22.39
N ALA A 226 10.04 -12.76 22.33
CA ALA A 226 9.60 -13.72 23.34
C ALA A 226 10.42 -15.03 23.37
N THR A 227 10.93 -15.47 22.21
CA THR A 227 11.58 -16.78 22.09
C THR A 227 13.09 -16.72 22.20
N VAL A 228 13.73 -15.69 21.64
CA VAL A 228 15.20 -15.55 21.61
C VAL A 228 15.70 -14.25 22.21
N GLY A 229 14.82 -13.43 22.81
CA GLY A 229 15.20 -12.19 23.49
C GLY A 229 15.72 -11.13 22.52
N ILE A 230 15.15 -11.06 21.29
CA ILE A 230 15.51 -10.03 20.30
C ILE A 230 14.28 -9.29 19.81
N GLY A 231 14.14 -8.06 20.30
CA GLY A 231 13.08 -7.14 19.91
C GLY A 231 13.27 -6.44 18.57
N ARG A 232 12.26 -5.67 18.15
CA ARG A 232 12.26 -4.91 16.88
C ARG A 232 13.32 -3.81 16.82
N ARG A 233 13.71 -3.27 17.98
CA ARG A 233 14.72 -2.20 18.11
C ARG A 233 16.05 -2.71 18.65
N GLU A 234 16.11 -3.98 19.02
CA GLU A 234 17.29 -4.57 19.61
C GLU A 234 18.26 -4.99 18.51
N GLN A 235 19.51 -4.56 18.65
CA GLN A 235 20.56 -4.85 17.69
C GLN A 235 21.37 -6.05 18.15
N VAL A 236 21.66 -6.96 17.23
CA VAL A 236 22.66 -8.00 17.41
C VAL A 236 23.96 -7.49 16.81
N PHE A 237 25.04 -7.49 17.58
CA PHE A 237 26.33 -6.93 17.17
C PHE A 237 27.51 -7.78 17.66
N GLY A 238 28.66 -7.54 17.02
CA GLY A 238 29.92 -8.18 17.38
C GLY A 238 30.27 -9.42 16.55
N THR A 239 31.34 -10.09 16.96
CA THR A 239 31.86 -11.30 16.32
C THR A 239 30.95 -12.50 16.56
N LEU A 240 31.13 -13.56 15.76
CA LEU A 240 30.43 -14.83 15.94
C LEU A 240 30.51 -15.36 17.37
N HIS A 241 31.71 -15.29 17.96
CA HIS A 241 31.96 -15.74 19.32
C HIS A 241 31.24 -14.88 20.36
N GLU A 242 31.16 -13.56 20.16
CA GLU A 242 30.40 -12.68 21.05
C GLU A 242 28.90 -12.97 20.97
N VAL A 243 28.35 -13.19 19.77
CA VAL A 243 26.93 -13.55 19.62
C VAL A 243 26.63 -14.92 20.22
N GLU A 244 27.48 -15.93 20.01
CA GLU A 244 27.35 -17.26 20.62
C GLU A 244 27.36 -17.17 22.15
N LYS A 245 28.21 -16.31 22.73
CA LYS A 245 28.34 -16.15 24.17
C LYS A 245 27.19 -15.35 24.81
N TYR A 246 26.83 -14.20 24.24
CA TYR A 246 25.93 -13.22 24.88
C TYR A 246 24.50 -13.25 24.34
N ARG A 247 24.27 -13.94 23.21
CA ARG A 247 22.94 -14.18 22.62
C ARG A 247 22.80 -15.65 22.18
N PRO A 248 23.00 -16.62 23.09
CA PRO A 248 23.03 -18.05 22.75
C PRO A 248 21.73 -18.57 22.14
N ALA A 249 20.56 -18.06 22.56
CA ALA A 249 19.27 -18.46 22.01
C ALA A 249 19.11 -18.04 20.53
N PHE A 250 19.48 -16.81 20.21
CA PHE A 250 19.51 -16.33 18.83
C PHE A 250 20.54 -17.08 17.98
N PHE A 251 21.75 -17.27 18.53
CA PHE A 251 22.79 -18.01 17.84
C PHE A 251 22.37 -19.45 17.53
N ALA A 252 21.73 -20.14 18.48
CA ALA A 252 21.21 -21.49 18.29
C ALA A 252 20.14 -21.51 17.19
N LEU A 253 19.17 -20.59 17.24
CA LEU A 253 18.11 -20.49 16.23
C LEU A 253 18.69 -20.19 14.83
N ALA A 254 19.64 -19.26 14.75
CA ALA A 254 20.29 -18.89 13.50
C ALA A 254 21.13 -20.03 12.92
N SER A 255 21.87 -20.73 13.79
CA SER A 255 22.68 -21.89 13.39
C SER A 255 21.80 -23.01 12.87
N TYR A 256 20.66 -23.26 13.53
CA TYR A 256 19.70 -24.28 13.12
C TYR A 256 19.06 -23.96 11.76
N GLN A 257 18.61 -22.73 11.53
CA GLN A 257 17.89 -22.36 10.30
C GLN A 257 18.78 -22.06 9.10
N LEU A 258 19.94 -21.46 9.32
CA LEU A 258 20.78 -20.96 8.23
C LEU A 258 22.04 -21.80 8.02
N GLY A 259 22.48 -22.56 9.03
CA GLY A 259 23.79 -23.19 9.07
C GLY A 259 24.87 -22.26 9.64
N ARG A 260 25.82 -22.83 10.40
CA ARG A 260 26.90 -22.09 11.08
C ARG A 260 27.84 -21.39 10.09
N ASP A 261 28.02 -21.96 8.91
CA ASP A 261 28.77 -21.40 7.78
C ASP A 261 28.22 -20.05 7.31
N LYS A 262 26.90 -19.84 7.38
CA LYS A 262 26.27 -18.58 6.93
C LYS A 262 26.30 -17.49 7.99
N LEU A 263 26.71 -17.81 9.22
CA LEU A 263 26.80 -16.86 10.32
C LEU A 263 28.15 -16.14 10.38
N THR A 264 29.18 -16.68 9.73
CA THR A 264 30.49 -16.03 9.65
C THR A 264 30.48 -14.92 8.61
N VAL A 265 31.18 -13.83 8.92
CA VAL A 265 31.53 -12.82 7.91
C VAL A 265 32.96 -13.12 7.48
N SER A 266 33.16 -13.51 6.21
CA SER A 266 34.51 -13.72 5.68
C SER A 266 35.32 -12.42 5.80
N SER A 267 36.51 -12.52 6.37
CA SER A 267 37.48 -11.43 6.43
C SER A 267 37.94 -11.01 5.05
N GLU A 268 37.92 -11.89 4.05
CA GLU A 268 38.26 -11.56 2.65
C GLU A 268 37.16 -10.71 1.98
N ALA A 269 35.91 -10.86 2.40
CA ALA A 269 34.79 -10.05 1.90
C ALA A 269 34.82 -8.60 2.42
N LEU A 270 35.43 -8.40 3.59
CA LEU A 270 35.64 -7.09 4.19
C LEU A 270 36.90 -6.48 3.58
N LYS A 271 36.78 -5.82 2.43
CA LYS A 271 37.87 -5.09 1.73
C LYS A 271 38.56 -3.97 2.57
N SER A 272 38.32 -3.91 3.88
CA SER A 272 38.86 -2.91 4.81
C SER A 272 39.50 -3.59 6.01
N THR A 273 40.72 -3.19 6.33
CA THR A 273 41.46 -3.60 7.53
C THR A 273 41.10 -2.79 8.76
N ASN A 274 40.25 -1.75 8.62
CA ASN A 274 39.86 -0.88 9.73
C ASN A 274 38.90 -1.63 10.68
N PRO A 275 39.23 -1.77 11.99
CA PRO A 275 38.40 -2.49 12.96
C PRO A 275 36.96 -1.97 13.08
N LEU A 276 36.75 -0.67 12.93
CA LEU A 276 35.40 -0.08 12.98
C LEU A 276 34.56 -0.46 11.76
N ASN A 277 35.18 -0.53 10.58
CA ASN A 277 34.48 -0.93 9.36
C ASN A 277 34.13 -2.43 9.39
N ILE A 278 35.02 -3.26 9.93
CA ILE A 278 34.79 -4.68 10.18
C ILE A 278 33.59 -4.86 11.12
N ALA A 279 33.57 -4.13 12.24
CA ALA A 279 32.47 -4.18 13.20
C ALA A 279 31.14 -3.75 12.57
N LYS A 280 31.09 -2.62 11.85
CA LYS A 280 29.88 -2.16 11.15
C LYS A 280 29.34 -3.19 10.15
N ALA A 281 30.23 -3.86 9.43
CA ALA A 281 29.83 -4.88 8.47
C ALA A 281 29.34 -6.17 9.16
N GLN A 282 29.91 -6.53 10.30
CA GLN A 282 29.39 -7.61 11.15
C GLN A 282 27.98 -7.27 11.68
N ASP A 283 27.78 -6.06 12.19
CA ASP A 283 26.49 -5.61 12.71
C ASP A 283 25.42 -5.59 11.59
N ALA A 284 25.79 -5.12 10.39
CA ALA A 284 24.93 -5.18 9.22
C ALA A 284 24.63 -6.64 8.77
N HIS A 285 25.57 -7.57 8.95
CA HIS A 285 25.34 -8.99 8.70
C HIS A 285 24.33 -9.59 9.67
N TRP A 286 24.46 -9.28 10.96
CA TRP A 286 23.52 -9.75 11.97
C TRP A 286 22.11 -9.18 11.79
N ALA A 287 21.98 -7.91 11.42
CA ALA A 287 20.68 -7.32 11.06
C ALA A 287 20.02 -8.08 9.89
N ARG A 288 20.79 -8.46 8.86
CA ARG A 288 20.29 -9.28 7.74
C ARG A 288 19.86 -10.67 8.21
N ILE A 289 20.62 -11.31 9.10
CA ILE A 289 20.26 -12.61 9.68
C ILE A 289 18.96 -12.51 10.47
N GLN A 290 18.84 -11.55 11.38
CA GLN A 290 17.65 -11.33 12.20
C GLN A 290 16.37 -11.21 11.37
N HIS A 291 16.41 -10.49 10.24
CA HIS A 291 15.25 -10.38 9.34
C HIS A 291 14.86 -11.70 8.67
N ARG A 292 15.82 -12.60 8.44
CA ARG A 292 15.59 -13.91 7.82
C ARG A 292 15.07 -14.96 8.80
N LEU A 293 15.47 -14.90 10.06
CA LEU A 293 15.05 -15.89 11.06
C LEU A 293 13.53 -15.94 11.22
N LEU A 294 12.99 -17.15 11.41
CA LEU A 294 11.59 -17.39 11.73
C LEU A 294 11.47 -17.77 13.21
N PRO A 295 10.52 -17.20 13.96
CA PRO A 295 10.37 -17.54 15.37
C PRO A 295 9.92 -19.00 15.52
N PRO A 296 10.42 -19.77 16.49
CA PRO A 296 9.86 -21.10 16.75
C PRO A 296 8.38 -21.01 17.16
N ILE A 297 7.65 -22.11 17.01
CA ILE A 297 6.30 -22.27 17.56
C ILE A 297 6.34 -23.35 18.64
N ASP A 298 5.43 -23.27 19.59
CA ASP A 298 5.30 -24.26 20.66
C ASP A 298 4.77 -25.61 20.11
N ALA A 299 5.01 -26.67 20.88
CA ALA A 299 4.64 -28.03 20.49
C ALA A 299 3.12 -28.19 20.33
N SER A 300 2.30 -27.53 21.16
CA SER A 300 0.83 -27.65 21.07
C SER A 300 0.28 -27.05 19.77
N THR A 301 0.80 -25.87 19.40
CA THR A 301 0.47 -25.25 18.11
C THR A 301 0.95 -26.10 16.95
N MET A 302 2.14 -26.71 17.05
CA MET A 302 2.65 -27.61 16.02
C MET A 302 1.72 -28.82 15.79
N THR A 303 1.34 -29.52 16.86
CA THR A 303 0.43 -30.68 16.78
C THR A 303 -0.91 -30.29 16.17
N MET A 304 -1.47 -29.14 16.56
CA MET A 304 -2.71 -28.62 16.00
C MET A 304 -2.60 -28.32 14.49
N LEU A 305 -1.47 -27.74 14.03
CA LEU A 305 -1.24 -27.49 12.61
C LEU A 305 -1.08 -28.78 11.81
N GLU A 306 -0.41 -29.79 12.36
CA GLU A 306 -0.25 -31.11 11.76
C GLU A 306 -1.59 -31.84 11.63
N ASP A 307 -2.41 -31.82 12.68
CA ASP A 307 -3.76 -32.39 12.64
C ASP A 307 -4.60 -31.75 11.53
N ARG A 308 -4.66 -30.41 11.47
CA ARG A 308 -5.37 -29.67 10.41
C ARG A 308 -4.83 -29.97 9.01
N ALA A 309 -3.52 -30.18 8.87
CA ALA A 309 -2.89 -30.56 7.60
C ALA A 309 -3.22 -31.99 7.15
N ASN A 310 -3.53 -32.88 8.10
CA ASN A 310 -3.84 -34.28 7.87
C ASN A 310 -5.34 -34.50 7.63
N THR A 311 -6.19 -33.96 8.51
CA THR A 311 -7.65 -34.15 8.51
C THR A 311 -8.34 -33.19 7.54
N GLY A 312 -7.86 -31.94 7.48
CA GLY A 312 -8.57 -30.85 6.79
C GLY A 312 -9.76 -30.30 7.58
N THR A 313 -9.92 -30.76 8.82
CA THR A 313 -10.99 -30.35 9.72
C THR A 313 -10.52 -29.16 10.54
N ILE A 314 -11.38 -28.16 10.69
CA ILE A 314 -11.11 -27.00 11.53
C ILE A 314 -12.12 -27.01 12.66
N VAL A 315 -11.65 -27.40 13.83
CA VAL A 315 -12.42 -27.28 15.07
C VAL A 315 -11.96 -26.00 15.76
N SER A 316 -12.91 -25.15 16.12
CA SER A 316 -12.59 -23.91 16.80
C SER A 316 -12.23 -24.15 18.26
N ALA A 317 -11.44 -23.25 18.83
CA ALA A 317 -11.12 -23.30 20.26
C ALA A 317 -12.40 -23.19 21.12
N ALA A 318 -13.39 -22.42 20.65
CA ALA A 318 -14.70 -22.29 21.30
C ALA A 318 -15.45 -23.63 21.34
N ARG A 319 -15.43 -24.40 20.26
CA ARG A 319 -16.00 -25.77 20.26
C ARG A 319 -15.28 -26.69 21.23
N LEU A 320 -13.95 -26.65 21.27
CA LEU A 320 -13.16 -27.50 22.17
C LEU A 320 -13.38 -27.17 23.66
N ALA A 321 -13.69 -25.91 23.98
CA ALA A 321 -13.96 -25.45 25.34
C ALA A 321 -15.42 -25.61 25.79
N CYS A 322 -16.32 -26.03 24.90
CA CYS A 322 -17.74 -26.12 25.19
C CYS A 322 -18.09 -27.48 25.82
N SER A 323 -18.68 -27.46 27.02
CA SER A 323 -19.16 -28.67 27.71
C SER A 323 -20.67 -28.88 27.60
N ASP A 324 -21.43 -27.84 27.23
CA ASP A 324 -22.88 -27.83 27.12
C ASP A 324 -23.33 -28.00 25.66
N ALA A 325 -24.30 -28.88 25.43
CA ALA A 325 -24.79 -29.23 24.09
C ALA A 325 -25.51 -28.06 23.40
N HIS A 326 -26.26 -27.24 24.16
CA HIS A 326 -26.99 -26.11 23.60
C HIS A 326 -26.05 -24.98 23.14
N THR A 327 -25.06 -24.65 23.96
CA THR A 327 -24.01 -23.69 23.63
C THR A 327 -23.18 -24.17 22.45
N MET A 328 -22.91 -25.47 22.34
CA MET A 328 -22.23 -26.06 21.19
C MET A 328 -23.04 -25.86 19.90
N GLU A 329 -24.34 -26.13 19.91
CA GLU A 329 -25.22 -25.92 18.76
C GLU A 329 -25.25 -24.46 18.29
N LEU A 330 -25.33 -23.52 19.24
CA LEU A 330 -25.26 -22.08 18.96
C LEU A 330 -23.92 -21.68 18.32
N VAL A 331 -22.80 -22.22 18.81
CA VAL A 331 -21.48 -21.98 18.21
C VAL A 331 -21.44 -22.54 16.80
N GLU A 332 -21.95 -23.74 16.56
CA GLU A 332 -21.97 -24.35 15.22
C GLU A 332 -22.83 -23.59 14.22
N GLU A 333 -24.00 -23.10 14.64
CA GLU A 333 -24.86 -22.27 13.83
C GLU A 333 -24.18 -20.94 13.50
N TRP A 334 -23.59 -20.28 14.51
CA TRP A 334 -22.85 -19.04 14.32
C TRP A 334 -21.68 -19.21 13.34
N GLU A 335 -20.90 -20.28 13.48
CA GLU A 335 -19.78 -20.56 12.59
C GLU A 335 -20.25 -20.84 11.15
N ARG A 336 -21.36 -21.56 10.98
CA ARG A 336 -21.96 -21.80 9.65
C ARG A 336 -22.36 -20.50 8.95
N VAL A 337 -22.91 -19.54 9.69
CA VAL A 337 -23.39 -18.27 9.12
C VAL A 337 -22.23 -17.33 8.80
N TRP A 338 -21.22 -17.27 9.65
CA TRP A 338 -20.23 -16.19 9.61
C TRP A 338 -18.84 -16.61 9.12
N ILE A 339 -18.46 -17.88 9.23
CA ILE A 339 -17.13 -18.36 8.84
C ILE A 339 -17.17 -18.99 7.45
N LYS A 340 -16.26 -18.55 6.58
CA LYS A 340 -16.07 -19.17 5.27
C LYS A 340 -15.07 -20.31 5.36
N VAL A 341 -15.54 -21.46 5.85
CA VAL A 341 -14.71 -22.68 5.93
C VAL A 341 -14.47 -23.23 4.51
N PRO A 342 -13.22 -23.33 4.05
CA PRO A 342 -12.91 -23.94 2.76
C PRO A 342 -13.14 -25.46 2.78
N GLU A 343 -13.21 -26.08 1.61
CA GLU A 343 -13.22 -27.54 1.51
C GLU A 343 -12.01 -28.16 2.22
N ALA A 344 -12.21 -29.33 2.86
CA ALA A 344 -11.16 -30.03 3.59
C ALA A 344 -9.89 -30.29 2.75
N ARG A 345 -10.02 -30.51 1.43
CA ARG A 345 -8.87 -30.64 0.53
C ARG A 345 -8.03 -29.36 0.46
N SER A 346 -8.69 -28.21 0.39
CA SER A 346 -8.04 -26.90 0.37
C SER A 346 -7.37 -26.60 1.71
N VAL A 347 -8.07 -26.86 2.82
CA VAL A 347 -7.53 -26.73 4.18
C VAL A 347 -6.23 -27.50 4.34
N ARG A 348 -6.22 -28.81 3.99
CA ARG A 348 -5.00 -29.63 4.05
C ARG A 348 -3.85 -29.03 3.24
N ARG A 349 -4.14 -28.54 2.04
CA ARG A 349 -3.14 -27.91 1.17
C ARG A 349 -2.59 -26.63 1.79
N TYR A 350 -3.43 -25.80 2.42
CA TYR A 350 -3.00 -24.58 3.07
C TYR A 350 -2.06 -24.87 4.24
N TYR A 351 -2.45 -25.75 5.15
CA TYR A 351 -1.65 -26.04 6.34
C TYR A 351 -0.37 -26.80 6.03
N ARG A 352 -0.35 -27.71 5.03
CA ARG A 352 0.92 -28.31 4.56
C ARG A 352 1.90 -27.27 4.07
N ARG A 353 1.43 -26.32 3.25
CA ARG A 353 2.28 -25.25 2.74
C ARG A 353 2.74 -24.31 3.87
N LEU A 354 1.91 -24.07 4.87
CA LEU A 354 2.31 -23.29 6.05
C LEU A 354 3.41 -24.01 6.84
N LEU A 355 3.27 -25.33 7.06
CA LEU A 355 4.22 -26.17 7.81
C LEU A 355 5.61 -26.18 7.17
N GLU A 356 5.74 -26.02 5.85
CA GLU A 356 7.05 -25.86 5.18
C GLU A 356 7.82 -24.61 5.67
N SER A 357 7.13 -23.62 6.24
CA SER A 357 7.74 -22.42 6.82
C SER A 357 7.92 -22.50 8.34
N VAL A 358 7.49 -23.59 8.97
CA VAL A 358 7.52 -23.76 10.42
C VAL A 358 8.83 -24.44 10.84
N VAL A 359 9.46 -23.88 11.86
CA VAL A 359 10.73 -24.35 12.39
C VAL A 359 10.45 -25.19 13.63
N ARG A 360 10.84 -26.46 13.60
CA ARG A 360 10.78 -27.37 14.76
C ARG A 360 12.01 -27.15 15.63
N MET A 361 11.87 -26.38 16.70
CA MET A 361 12.94 -26.24 17.68
C MET A 361 12.35 -26.10 19.07
N ASP A 362 12.66 -27.05 19.95
CA ASP A 362 12.44 -26.90 21.37
C ASP A 362 13.49 -25.91 21.88
N VAL A 363 13.08 -24.65 22.10
CA VAL A 363 13.95 -23.66 22.72
C VAL A 363 14.01 -23.96 24.21
N THR A 364 14.75 -24.98 24.59
CA THR A 364 15.04 -25.22 26.01
C THR A 364 15.91 -24.10 26.55
N THR A 365 15.50 -23.57 27.69
CA THR A 365 16.05 -22.49 28.50
C THR A 365 17.55 -22.65 28.77
N ARG A 366 18.41 -22.29 27.82
CA ARG A 366 19.84 -22.15 28.09
C ARG A 366 20.11 -20.74 28.58
N MET A 367 20.23 -20.63 29.91
CA MET A 367 20.58 -19.44 30.67
C MET A 367 21.82 -18.74 30.08
N VAL A 368 21.74 -17.42 29.96
CA VAL A 368 22.81 -16.54 29.47
C VAL A 368 23.73 -16.20 30.63
N ASP A 369 24.99 -16.62 30.57
CA ASP A 369 26.00 -16.15 31.51
C ASP A 369 26.51 -14.75 31.11
N ASN A 370 26.31 -13.81 32.04
CA ASN A 370 27.07 -12.57 32.23
C ASN A 370 26.75 -11.33 31.35
N PRO A 371 25.64 -10.61 31.62
CA PRO A 371 25.24 -9.38 30.91
C PRO A 371 26.19 -8.17 31.11
N GLY A 372 26.94 -8.09 32.21
CA GLY A 372 27.73 -6.90 32.56
C GLY A 372 28.92 -6.60 31.63
N LYS A 373 29.46 -7.59 30.93
CA LYS A 373 30.56 -7.39 29.96
C LYS A 373 30.07 -6.80 28.62
N TYR A 374 28.78 -6.97 28.33
CA TYR A 374 28.16 -6.51 27.08
C TYR A 374 27.75 -5.04 27.16
N GLU A 375 27.31 -4.57 28.33
CA GLU A 375 26.95 -3.16 28.58
C GLU A 375 28.11 -2.19 28.26
N GLY A 376 29.34 -2.56 28.64
CA GLY A 376 30.52 -1.73 28.38
C GLY A 376 30.90 -1.60 26.89
N ASN A 377 30.63 -2.62 26.08
CA ASN A 377 30.84 -2.57 24.62
C ASN A 377 29.68 -1.85 23.90
N MET A 378 28.46 -1.96 24.43
CA MET A 378 27.24 -1.31 23.92
C MET A 378 27.34 0.22 24.10
N ALA A 379 27.65 0.69 25.33
CA ALA A 379 27.81 2.11 25.64
C ALA A 379 28.95 2.80 24.88
N ARG A 380 29.99 2.05 24.49
CA ARG A 380 31.11 2.56 23.67
C ARG A 380 30.77 2.69 22.18
N ARG A 381 29.74 2.00 21.68
CA ARG A 381 29.39 1.93 20.25
C ARG A 381 28.09 2.66 19.89
N SER A 382 27.16 2.83 20.83
CA SER A 382 25.93 3.61 20.64
C SER A 382 25.86 4.78 21.61
N ALA A 383 26.08 6.00 21.11
CA ALA A 383 25.42 7.18 21.67
C ALA A 383 23.96 7.12 21.18
N ILE A 384 23.00 7.19 22.10
CA ILE A 384 21.52 7.09 21.95
C ILE A 384 20.95 5.80 22.57
N ASP A 385 20.12 6.00 23.61
CA ASP A 385 19.31 5.06 24.39
C ASP A 385 19.22 3.62 23.86
N THR A 386 20.01 2.72 24.44
CA THR A 386 19.76 1.27 24.40
C THR A 386 19.09 0.84 25.71
N PRO A 387 17.93 0.15 25.67
CA PRO A 387 17.34 -0.44 26.87
C PRO A 387 18.25 -1.54 27.42
N LYS A 388 18.21 -1.73 28.75
CA LYS A 388 18.96 -2.77 29.46
C LYS A 388 18.75 -4.15 28.82
N PRO A 389 19.74 -5.05 28.83
CA PRO A 389 19.51 -6.44 28.49
C PRO A 389 18.59 -7.05 29.56
N ASP A 390 17.28 -7.03 29.31
CA ASP A 390 16.32 -7.66 30.20
C ASP A 390 16.56 -9.18 30.17
N LEU A 391 16.94 -9.72 31.33
CA LEU A 391 16.79 -11.14 31.65
C LEU A 391 15.38 -11.54 31.26
N ILE A 392 15.22 -12.53 30.37
CA ILE A 392 13.92 -13.05 29.93
C ILE A 392 13.09 -13.38 31.19
N PRO A 393 12.07 -12.57 31.56
CA PRO A 393 11.30 -12.84 32.76
C PRO A 393 10.44 -14.08 32.53
N GLU A 394 10.28 -14.95 33.54
CA GLU A 394 9.32 -16.07 33.52
C GLU A 394 7.91 -15.63 33.07
N ARG A 395 7.54 -14.36 33.28
CA ARG A 395 6.26 -13.78 32.84
C ARG A 395 6.04 -13.73 31.33
N ILE A 396 7.08 -13.77 30.49
CA ILE A 396 6.90 -13.79 29.03
C ILE A 396 6.32 -15.13 28.55
N TYR A 397 6.49 -16.21 29.32
CA TYR A 397 5.83 -17.49 29.06
C TYR A 397 4.29 -17.40 29.25
N ALA A 398 3.79 -16.48 30.08
CA ALA A 398 2.35 -16.29 30.25
C ALA A 398 1.64 -15.78 28.97
N PHE A 399 2.33 -15.11 28.05
CA PHE A 399 1.76 -14.70 26.76
C PHE A 399 1.67 -15.87 25.76
N VAL A 400 2.59 -16.83 25.86
CA VAL A 400 2.59 -18.06 25.04
C VAL A 400 1.60 -19.08 25.60
N GLU A 401 1.42 -19.13 26.92
CA GLU A 401 0.46 -20.02 27.59
C GLU A 401 -0.99 -19.49 27.60
N SER A 402 -1.22 -18.17 27.62
CA SER A 402 -2.58 -17.60 27.80
C SER A 402 -3.46 -17.49 26.55
N SER A 403 -2.97 -17.89 25.37
CA SER A 403 -3.85 -17.96 24.17
C SER A 403 -4.48 -19.35 23.97
N MET A 404 -4.18 -20.32 24.83
CA MET A 404 -4.67 -21.71 24.72
C MET A 404 -5.30 -22.25 26.02
N ALA A 405 -5.18 -21.54 27.16
CA ALA A 405 -5.81 -21.94 28.41
C ALA A 405 -7.08 -21.11 28.65
N GLY A 406 -8.22 -21.80 28.74
CA GLY A 406 -9.49 -21.19 29.12
C GLY A 406 -9.44 -20.42 30.44
N HIS A 407 -10.43 -19.53 30.58
CA HIS A 407 -10.81 -18.76 31.77
C HIS A 407 -10.09 -17.42 32.00
N THR A 408 -10.65 -16.38 31.39
CA THR A 408 -11.49 -15.47 32.18
C THR A 408 -12.86 -15.44 31.51
N GLN A 409 -13.92 -15.61 32.30
CA GLN A 409 -15.29 -15.56 31.81
C GLN A 409 -15.47 -14.35 30.88
N PRO A 410 -16.19 -14.47 29.75
CA PRO A 410 -16.64 -13.28 29.05
C PRO A 410 -17.39 -12.45 30.08
N SER A 411 -16.92 -11.23 30.34
CA SER A 411 -17.77 -10.29 31.07
C SER A 411 -19.09 -10.23 30.31
N HIS A 412 -20.19 -10.32 31.06
CA HIS A 412 -21.57 -10.20 30.56
C HIS A 412 -21.83 -8.94 29.69
N ALA A 413 -20.84 -8.05 29.55
CA ALA A 413 -20.88 -6.87 28.69
C ALA A 413 -20.60 -7.15 27.20
N ASN A 414 -20.04 -8.31 26.82
CA ASN A 414 -19.78 -8.65 25.40
C ASN A 414 -20.83 -9.60 24.78
N SER A 415 -21.84 -10.02 25.54
CA SER A 415 -22.99 -10.80 25.05
C SER A 415 -24.21 -9.94 24.70
N VAL A 416 -24.12 -8.61 24.84
CA VAL A 416 -25.22 -7.68 24.53
C VAL A 416 -24.82 -6.76 23.38
N ASP A 417 -24.87 -7.29 22.16
CA ASP A 417 -25.00 -6.47 20.94
C ASP A 417 -25.76 -7.26 19.84
N CYS A 418 -26.68 -8.13 20.27
CA CYS A 418 -27.69 -8.78 19.42
C CYS A 418 -29.07 -8.10 19.51
N ALA A 419 -29.16 -6.93 20.17
CA ALA A 419 -30.36 -6.09 20.17
C ALA A 419 -30.16 -4.91 19.19
N GLY A 420 -30.43 -5.18 17.92
CA GLY A 420 -30.38 -4.21 16.83
C GLY A 420 -31.14 -4.70 15.60
N LEU A 421 -32.20 -5.46 15.84
CA LEU A 421 -33.27 -5.77 14.91
C LEU A 421 -34.57 -5.52 15.67
N ASP A 422 -34.95 -4.25 15.70
CA ASP A 422 -36.34 -3.79 15.68
C ASP A 422 -36.36 -2.48 14.88
#